data_AF-I3RES5-F1
#
_entry.id   AF-I3RES5-F1
#
_cell.length_a   1.000
_cell.length_b   1.000
_cell.length_c   1.000
_cell.angle_alpha   90.00
_cell.angle_beta   90.00
_cell.angle_gamma   90.00
#
_symmetry.space_group_name_H-M   'P 1'
#
loop_
_entity.id
_entity.type
_entity.pdbx_description
1 polymer ?
#
loop_
_entity_poly.entity_id
_entity_poly.type
_entity_poly.pdbx_seq_one_letter_code
_entity_poly.pdbx_strand_id
1 'polypeptide(L)'
;MFFGSLGVIRFPDVYTRLHAATKCDTGGIMGIVFGLILMNYVPNIVKAKLLFLLVLIALINPMISHAIARGAYKMGVKPEVRVDMYAWDNP
;
A
#
# COMPACT_ATOMS: atom_id res chain seq x y z
N MET A 1 6.40 -7.69 4.31
CA MET A 1 5.93 -7.02 5.54
C MET A 1 7.05 -6.46 6.42
N PHE A 2 8.01 -7.28 6.91
CA PHE A 2 9.09 -6.79 7.79
C PHE A 2 9.87 -5.59 7.24
N PHE A 3 10.36 -5.68 5.99
CA PHE A 3 11.06 -4.56 5.35
C PHE A 3 10.18 -3.32 5.13
N GLY A 4 8.87 -3.49 4.98
CA GLY A 4 7.92 -2.37 4.90
C GLY A 4 7.82 -1.63 6.23
N SER A 5 7.73 -2.36 7.34
CA SER A 5 7.74 -1.78 8.69
C SER A 5 9.06 -1.05 8.98
N LEU A 6 10.20 -1.64 8.59
CA LEU A 6 11.49 -0.96 8.66
C LEU A 6 11.52 0.32 7.80
N GLY A 7 10.97 0.27 6.59
CA GLY A 7 10.86 1.43 5.70
C GLY A 7 10.05 2.57 6.33
N VAL A 8 8.96 2.25 7.03
CA VAL A 8 8.16 3.27 7.76
C VAL A 8 8.97 3.97 8.86
N ILE A 9 9.88 3.27 9.53
CA ILE A 9 10.72 3.85 10.58
C ILE A 9 11.93 4.60 10.00
N ARG A 10 12.49 4.11 8.89
CA ARG A 10 13.74 4.63 8.30
C ARG A 10 13.52 5.84 7.39
N PHE A 11 12.39 5.92 6.69
CA PHE A 11 12.17 6.98 5.71
C PHE A 11 11.80 8.32 6.36
N PRO A 12 12.39 9.44 5.90
CA PRO A 12 12.22 10.75 6.52
C PRO A 12 10.85 11.37 6.24
N ASP A 13 10.29 11.13 5.05
CA ASP A 13 9.09 11.80 4.56
C ASP A 13 7.84 10.90 4.66
N VAL A 14 6.66 11.50 4.87
CA VAL A 14 5.35 10.81 4.90
C VAL A 14 5.08 10.09 3.58
N TYR A 15 5.41 10.70 2.44
CA TYR A 15 5.16 10.09 1.13
C TYR A 15 6.04 8.87 0.87
N THR A 16 7.31 8.95 1.26
CA THR A 16 8.26 7.83 1.11
C THR A 16 7.96 6.69 2.09
N ARG A 17 7.53 7.01 3.32
CA ARG A 17 6.99 6.02 4.28
C ARG A 17 5.74 5.33 3.75
N LEU A 18 4.79 6.10 3.21
CA LEU A 18 3.55 5.56 2.65
C LEU A 18 3.83 4.65 1.44
N HIS A 19 4.76 5.06 0.57
CA HIS A 19 5.19 4.25 -0.57
C HIS A 19 5.76 2.89 -0.15
N ALA A 20 6.64 2.90 0.86
CA ALA A 20 7.25 1.69 1.39
C ALA A 20 6.20 0.77 2.04
N ALA A 21 5.30 1.32 2.84
CA ALA A 21 4.22 0.59 3.49
C ALA A 21 3.31 -0.09 2.46
N THR A 22 2.75 0.67 1.52
CA THR A 22 1.76 0.18 0.54
C THR A 22 2.33 -0.92 -0.36
N LYS A 23 3.56 -0.75 -0.87
CA LYS A 23 4.20 -1.74 -1.73
C LYS A 23 4.51 -3.05 -0.98
N CYS A 24 5.02 -2.95 0.23
CA CYS A 24 5.38 -4.13 1.01
C CYS A 24 4.17 -4.87 1.59
N ASP A 25 3.07 -4.15 1.83
CA ASP A 25 1.82 -4.73 2.32
C ASP A 25 1.08 -5.51 1.21
N THR A 26 0.81 -4.85 0.07
CA THR A 26 0.17 -5.49 -1.09
C THR A 26 0.91 -6.75 -1.54
N GLY A 27 2.22 -6.64 -1.82
CA GLY A 27 3.01 -7.79 -2.27
C GLY A 27 3.09 -8.91 -1.22
N GLY A 28 3.14 -8.55 0.07
CA GLY A 28 3.18 -9.52 1.17
C GLY A 28 1.89 -10.33 1.27
N ILE A 29 0.75 -9.65 1.33
CA ILE A 29 -0.56 -10.31 1.40
C ILE A 29 -0.81 -11.14 0.15
N MET A 30 -0.48 -10.62 -1.03
CA MET A 30 -0.66 -11.37 -2.28
C MET A 30 0.12 -12.69 -2.27
N GLY A 31 1.37 -12.68 -1.82
CA GLY A 31 2.17 -13.90 -1.69
C GLY A 31 1.58 -14.91 -0.70
N ILE A 32 1.15 -14.44 0.48
CA ILE A 32 0.56 -15.30 1.53
C ILE A 32 -0.75 -15.93 1.05
N VAL A 33 -1.67 -15.12 0.50
CA VAL A 33 -2.96 -15.58 0.00
C VAL A 33 -2.80 -16.53 -1.19
N PHE A 34 -1.87 -16.24 -2.09
CA PHE A 34 -1.57 -17.13 -3.21
C PHE A 34 -1.04 -18.49 -2.73
N GLY A 35 -0.15 -18.50 -1.74
CA GLY A 35 0.31 -19.74 -1.09
C GLY A 35 -0.82 -20.54 -0.45
N LEU A 36 -1.75 -19.88 0.24
CA LEU A 36 -2.94 -20.51 0.85
C LEU A 36 -3.87 -21.14 -0.20
N ILE A 37 -4.02 -20.53 -1.38
CA ILE A 37 -4.86 -21.07 -2.46
C ILE A 37 -4.26 -22.37 -3.03
N LEU A 38 -2.93 -22.44 -3.12
CA LEU A 38 -2.20 -23.62 -3.62
C LEU A 38 -2.23 -24.82 -2.66
N MET A 39 -2.54 -24.61 -1.38
CA MET A 39 -2.63 -25.69 -0.40
C MET A 39 -3.83 -26.61 -0.68
N ASN A 40 -3.57 -27.92 -0.75
CA ASN A 40 -4.58 -28.92 -1.11
C ASN A 40 -5.62 -29.21 -0.02
N TYR A 41 -5.30 -28.93 1.24
CA TYR A 41 -6.21 -29.19 2.37
C TYR A 41 -7.27 -28.08 2.56
N VAL A 42 -7.18 -26.96 1.83
CA VAL A 42 -8.09 -25.83 1.97
C VAL A 42 -9.38 -26.09 1.17
N PRO A 43 -10.58 -25.93 1.74
CA PRO A 43 -11.83 -26.14 1.03
C PRO A 43 -12.00 -25.15 -0.13
N ASN A 44 -12.61 -25.56 -1.24
CA ASN A 44 -12.82 -24.72 -2.42
C ASN A 44 -13.57 -23.42 -2.12
N ILE A 45 -14.55 -23.46 -1.20
CA ILE A 45 -15.29 -22.27 -0.77
C ILE A 45 -14.39 -21.23 -0.08
N VAL A 46 -13.36 -21.70 0.65
CA VAL A 46 -12.40 -20.83 1.33
C VAL A 46 -11.42 -20.24 0.31
N LYS A 47 -10.98 -21.03 -0.68
CA LYS A 47 -10.15 -20.53 -1.80
C LYS A 47 -10.85 -19.41 -2.59
N ALA A 48 -12.15 -19.57 -2.88
CA ALA A 48 -12.94 -18.54 -3.55
C ALA A 48 -13.02 -17.24 -2.72
N LYS A 49 -13.23 -17.35 -1.40
CA LYS A 49 -13.23 -16.18 -0.49
C LYS A 49 -11.86 -15.50 -0.44
N LEU A 50 -10.77 -16.28 -0.40
CA LEU A 50 -9.39 -15.77 -0.44
C LEU A 50 -9.10 -15.02 -1.74
N LEU A 51 -9.55 -15.54 -2.88
CA LEU A 51 -9.42 -14.85 -4.17
C LEU A 51 -10.19 -13.53 -4.19
N PHE A 52 -11.43 -13.52 -3.68
CA PHE A 52 -12.22 -12.30 -3.58
C PHE A 52 -11.54 -11.26 -2.67
N LEU A 53 -11.00 -11.70 -1.53
CA LEU A 53 -10.25 -10.85 -0.61
C LEU A 53 -8.99 -10.26 -1.28
N LEU A 54 -8.28 -11.06 -2.07
CA LEU A 54 -7.09 -10.62 -2.81
C LEU A 54 -7.40 -9.44 -3.73
N VAL A 55 -8.47 -9.55 -4.52
CA VAL A 55 -8.92 -8.49 -5.43
C VAL A 55 -9.32 -7.24 -4.65
N LEU A 56 -10.05 -7.42 -3.56
CA LEU A 56 -10.52 -6.32 -2.73
C LEU A 56 -9.35 -5.54 -2.10
N ILE A 57 -8.34 -6.23 -1.56
CA ILE A 57 -7.14 -5.58 -0.99
C ILE A 57 -6.33 -4.88 -2.08
N ALA A 58 -6.19 -5.47 -3.25
CA ALA A 58 -5.47 -4.86 -4.38
C ALA A 58 -6.12 -3.56 -4.86
N LEU A 59 -7.45 -3.43 -4.74
CA LEU A 59 -8.18 -2.19 -5.06
C LEU A 59 -8.16 -1.18 -3.91
N ILE A 60 -8.32 -1.64 -2.67
CA ILE A 60 -8.40 -0.74 -1.50
C ILE A 60 -7.05 -0.07 -1.21
N ASN A 61 -5.94 -0.80 -1.32
CA ASN A 61 -4.62 -0.26 -1.00
C ASN A 61 -4.22 1.00 -1.81
N PRO A 62 -4.39 1.08 -3.15
CA PRO A 62 -4.14 2.32 -3.88
C PRO A 62 -5.14 3.43 -3.52
N MET A 63 -6.39 3.11 -3.21
CA MET A 63 -7.37 4.11 -2.77
C MET A 63 -6.98 4.76 -1.44
N ILE A 64 -6.59 3.94 -0.45
CA ILE A 64 -6.11 4.42 0.85
C ILE A 64 -4.85 5.26 0.69
N SER A 65 -3.85 4.75 -0.06
CA SER A 65 -2.61 5.48 -0.29
C SER A 65 -2.85 6.83 -0.97
N HIS A 66 -3.76 6.90 -1.94
CA HIS A 66 -4.08 8.15 -2.61
C HIS A 66 -4.80 9.13 -1.68
N ALA A 67 -5.78 8.65 -0.90
CA ALA A 67 -6.52 9.47 0.06
C ALA A 67 -5.59 10.07 1.14
N ILE A 68 -4.66 9.26 1.68
CA ILE A 68 -3.68 9.71 2.68
C ILE A 68 -2.72 10.74 2.07
N ALA A 69 -2.15 10.47 0.89
CA ALA A 69 -1.21 11.39 0.24
C ALA A 69 -1.85 12.75 -0.06
N ARG A 70 -3.08 12.74 -0.57
CA ARG A 70 -3.85 13.96 -0.84
C ARG A 70 -4.24 14.71 0.44
N GLY A 71 -4.62 13.98 1.48
CA GLY A 71 -4.92 14.54 2.80
C GLY A 71 -3.69 15.21 3.43
N ALA A 72 -2.54 14.54 3.41
CA ALA A 72 -1.28 15.08 3.92
C ALA A 72 -0.89 16.38 3.20
N TYR A 73 -1.00 16.39 1.86
CA TYR A 73 -0.68 17.58 1.07
C TYR A 73 -1.59 18.76 1.43
N LYS A 74 -2.90 18.52 1.54
CA LYS A 74 -3.88 19.55 1.93
C LYS A 74 -3.67 20.10 3.33
N MET A 75 -3.12 19.30 4.24
CA MET A 75 -2.77 19.72 5.60
C MET A 75 -1.45 20.50 5.67
N GLY A 76 -0.79 20.77 4.54
CA GLY A 76 0.45 21.53 4.45
C GLY A 76 1.72 20.69 4.66
N VAL A 77 1.62 19.36 4.73
CA VAL A 77 2.77 18.47 4.78
C VAL A 77 3.32 18.33 3.36
N LYS A 78 4.34 19.11 3.04
CA LYS A 78 4.98 19.09 1.70
C LYS A 78 5.93 17.89 1.56
N PRO A 79 5.97 17.25 0.39
CA PRO A 79 6.92 16.17 0.12
C PRO A 79 8.36 16.71 0.10
N GLU A 80 9.31 15.92 0.60
CA GLU A 80 10.74 16.23 0.49
C GLU A 80 11.24 15.89 -0.92
N VAL A 81 10.98 16.77 -1.89
CA VAL A 81 11.38 16.59 -3.30
C VAL A 81 12.19 17.77 -3.81
N ARG A 82 13.10 17.52 -4.76
CA ARG A 82 13.92 18.57 -5.39
C ARG A 82 13.08 19.55 -6.23
N VAL A 83 12.02 19.04 -6.86
CA VAL A 83 11.09 19.82 -7.69
C VAL A 83 9.69 19.30 -7.39
N ASP A 84 8.82 20.17 -6.88
CA ASP A 84 7.42 19.85 -6.61
C ASP A 84 6.52 20.50 -7.65
N MET A 85 6.34 19.86 -8.82
CA MET A 85 5.52 20.37 -9.93
C MET A 85 4.07 20.64 -9.53
N TYR A 86 3.53 19.87 -8.56
CA TYR A 86 2.15 20.01 -8.12
C TYR A 86 1.91 21.35 -7.41
N ALA A 87 2.91 21.87 -6.71
CA ALA A 87 2.85 23.22 -6.12
C ALA A 87 2.91 24.35 -7.17
N TRP A 88 3.47 24.12 -8.36
CA TRP A 88 3.50 25.13 -9.44
C TRP A 88 2.17 25.23 -10.17
N ASP A 89 1.50 24.09 -10.37
CA ASP A 89 0.20 24.02 -11.03
C ASP A 89 -0.96 24.46 -10.11
N ASN A 90 -0.75 24.39 -8.79
CA ASN A 90 -1.72 24.78 -7.77
C ASN A 90 -1.09 25.73 -6.73
N PRO A 91 -0.88 27.02 -7.07
CA PRO A 91 -0.28 28.02 -6.18
C PRO A 91 -1.17 28.38 -4.97
#